data_AF-A0A6N3ECC7-F1
#
_entry.id   AF-A0A6N3ECC7-F1
#
_cell.length_a   1.000
_cell.length_b   1.000
_cell.length_c   1.000
_cell.angle_alpha   90.00
_cell.angle_beta   90.00
_cell.angle_gamma   90.00
#
_symmetry.space_group_name_H-M   'P 1'
#
loop_
_entity.id
_entity.type
_entity.pdbx_description
1 polymer ?
#
loop_
_entity_poly.entity_id
_entity_poly.type
_entity_poly.pdbx_seq_one_letter_code
_entity_poly.pdbx_strand_id
1 'polypeptide(L)'
;MKKTSITISYDEEKLSALKLYLGQKNSSAENELTKALDMLYAKTVPAGVREFIDLRSGKAPISNTPGKNPKLSPSSAVGTTPSPEVKQDEGR
;
A
#
# COMPACT_ATOMS: atom_id res chain seq x y z
N MET A 1 2.60 21.05 1.21
CA MET A 1 3.60 20.21 1.90
C MET A 1 4.84 21.07 2.12
N LYS A 2 5.35 21.20 3.35
CA LYS A 2 6.61 21.91 3.60
C LYS A 2 7.75 20.95 3.28
N LYS A 3 8.60 21.27 2.30
CA LYS A 3 9.84 20.51 2.05
C LYS A 3 10.95 21.14 2.89
N THR A 4 11.70 20.30 3.59
CA THR A 4 12.89 20.68 4.34
C THR A 4 14.11 20.16 3.59
N SER A 5 15.17 20.97 3.50
CA SER A 5 16.44 20.56 2.88
C SER A 5 17.33 19.87 3.92
N ILE A 6 17.97 18.76 3.52
CA ILE A 6 18.96 18.03 4.33
C ILE A 6 20.30 18.16 3.61
N THR A 7 21.28 18.77 4.27
CA THR A 7 22.65 18.85 3.75
C THR A 7 23.42 17.62 4.20
N ILE A 8 24.01 16.89 3.24
CA ILE A 8 24.79 15.68 3.50
C ILE A 8 26.20 15.90 2.95
N SER A 9 27.21 15.74 3.80
CA SER A 9 28.61 15.67 3.38
C SER A 9 28.87 14.29 2.80
N TYR A 10 29.34 14.25 1.54
CA TYR A 10 29.67 13.02 0.84
C TYR A 10 31.00 13.21 0.11
N ASP A 11 31.63 12.09 -0.21
CA ASP A 11 32.91 12.06 -0.93
C ASP A 11 32.76 12.65 -2.34
N GLU A 12 33.64 13.60 -2.68
CA GLU A 12 33.56 14.37 -3.91
C GLU A 12 33.78 13.51 -5.16
N GLU A 13 34.76 12.62 -5.14
CA GLU A 13 35.09 11.75 -6.27
C GLU A 13 33.95 10.76 -6.53
N LYS A 14 33.42 10.14 -5.47
CA LYS A 14 32.28 9.23 -5.57
C LYS A 14 31.02 9.95 -6.02
N LEU A 15 30.77 11.19 -5.56
CA LEU A 15 29.61 11.96 -6.00
C LEU A 15 29.70 12.28 -7.49
N SER A 16 30.88 12.67 -7.95
CA SER A 16 31.13 13.04 -9.34
C SER A 16 30.96 11.84 -10.27
N ALA A 17 31.51 10.68 -9.89
CA ALA A 17 31.28 9.43 -10.60
C ALA A 17 29.79 9.07 -10.63
N LEU A 18 29.11 9.13 -9.47
CA LEU A 18 27.68 8.83 -9.38
C LEU A 18 26.85 9.75 -10.31
N LYS A 19 27.09 11.07 -10.27
CA LYS A 19 26.39 12.03 -11.14
C LYS A 19 26.62 11.75 -12.62
N LEU A 20 27.84 11.42 -13.01
CA LEU A 20 28.20 11.11 -14.40
C LEU A 20 27.44 9.87 -14.91
N TYR A 21 27.46 8.79 -14.14
CA TYR A 21 26.77 7.55 -14.51
C TYR A 21 25.24 7.66 -14.43
N LEU A 22 24.71 8.44 -13.49
CA LEU A 22 23.26 8.71 -13.42
C LEU A 22 22.79 9.57 -14.60
N GLY A 23 23.60 10.55 -15.04
CA GLY A 23 23.34 11.32 -16.25
C GLY A 23 23.20 10.45 -17.50
N GLN A 24 24.06 9.43 -17.65
CA GLN A 24 23.95 8.44 -18.73
C GLN A 24 22.64 7.64 -18.66
N LYS A 25 22.17 7.33 -17.45
CA LYS A 25 20.94 6.58 -17.20
C LYS A 25 19.67 7.45 -17.16
N ASN A 26 19.76 8.74 -17.48
CA ASN A 26 18.66 9.70 -17.35
C ASN A 26 18.05 9.72 -15.93
N SER A 27 18.86 9.48 -14.89
CA SER A 27 18.44 9.63 -13.49
C SER A 27 19.26 10.72 -12.81
N SER A 28 18.79 11.20 -11.66
CA SER A 28 19.47 12.22 -10.85
C SER A 28 19.72 11.67 -9.45
N ALA A 29 20.89 12.01 -8.89
CA ALA A 29 21.26 11.63 -7.53
C ALA A 29 20.21 12.11 -6.51
N GLU A 30 19.62 13.29 -6.71
CA GLU A 30 18.56 13.81 -5.85
C GLU A 30 17.30 12.97 -5.89
N ASN A 31 16.92 12.44 -7.06
CA ASN A 31 15.73 11.63 -7.23
C ASN A 31 15.90 10.25 -6.58
N GLU A 32 17.06 9.60 -6.79
CA GLU A 32 17.40 8.34 -6.13
C GLU A 32 17.46 8.51 -4.61
N LEU A 33 18.09 9.60 -4.13
CA LEU A 33 18.16 9.89 -2.69
C LEU A 33 16.78 10.19 -2.09
N THR A 34 15.92 10.91 -2.82
CA THR A 34 14.53 11.15 -2.38
C THR A 34 13.76 9.85 -2.25
N LYS A 35 13.85 8.95 -3.24
CA LYS A 35 13.23 7.63 -3.17
C LYS A 35 13.77 6.80 -2.01
N ALA A 36 15.09 6.82 -1.80
CA ALA A 36 15.72 6.13 -0.68
C ALA A 36 15.23 6.68 0.66
N LEU A 37 15.06 8.01 0.78
CA LEU A 37 14.48 8.65 1.96
C LEU A 37 13.01 8.27 2.17
N ASP A 38 12.19 8.24 1.11
CA ASP A 38 10.79 7.82 1.19
C ASP A 38 10.67 6.35 1.64
N MET A 39 11.51 5.48 1.09
CA MET A 39 11.61 4.08 1.51
C MET A 39 12.07 3.96 2.97
N LEU A 40 13.06 4.76 3.37
CA LEU A 40 13.55 4.80 4.74
C LEU A 40 12.42 5.21 5.67
N TYR A 41 11.71 6.30 5.36
CA TYR A 41 10.53 6.76 6.10
C TYR A 41 9.47 5.66 6.22
N ALA A 42 9.14 4.98 5.12
CA ALA A 42 8.17 3.88 5.13
C ALA A 42 8.63 2.64 5.91
N LYS A 43 9.93 2.43 6.11
CA LYS A 43 10.45 1.30 6.90
C LYS A 43 10.65 1.66 8.37
N THR A 44 11.05 2.89 8.67
CA THR A 44 11.38 3.34 10.03
C THR A 44 10.16 3.89 10.75
N VAL A 45 9.19 4.47 10.04
CA VAL A 45 7.99 5.03 10.64
C VAL A 45 6.86 4.00 10.58
N PRO A 46 6.30 3.56 11.72
CA PRO A 46 5.15 2.65 11.74
C PRO A 46 3.93 3.23 11.03
N ALA A 47 3.06 2.36 10.50
CA ALA A 47 1.86 2.78 9.76
C ALA A 47 0.99 3.76 10.56
N GLY A 48 0.76 3.50 11.85
CA GLY A 48 -0.03 4.40 12.70
C GLY A 48 0.58 5.79 12.89
N VAL A 49 1.91 5.93 12.85
CA VAL A 49 2.57 7.24 12.91
C VAL A 49 2.48 7.97 11.57
N ARG A 50 2.55 7.24 10.44
CA ARG A 50 2.31 7.82 9.11
C ARG A 50 0.89 8.34 8.97
N GLU A 51 -0.10 7.53 9.36
CA GLU A 51 -1.50 7.93 9.40
C GLU A 51 -1.70 9.16 10.30
N PHE A 52 -1.05 9.22 11.46
CA PHE A 52 -1.11 10.39 12.33
C PHE A 52 -0.56 11.67 11.65
N ILE A 53 0.52 11.56 10.88
CA ILE A 53 1.09 12.67 10.11
C ILE A 53 0.13 13.10 8.98
N ASP A 54 -0.53 12.15 8.32
CA ASP A 54 -1.51 12.40 7.27
C ASP A 54 -2.78 13.09 7.80
N LEU A 55 -3.31 12.60 8.94
CA LEU A 55 -4.42 13.21 9.67
C LEU A 55 -4.07 14.63 10.11
N ARG A 56 -2.87 14.85 10.67
CA ARG A 56 -2.39 16.20 11.07
C ARG A 56 -2.18 17.13 9.88
N SER A 57 -1.91 16.56 8.70
CA SER A 57 -1.69 17.31 7.45
C SER A 57 -2.98 17.55 6.66
N GLY A 58 -4.15 17.10 7.16
CA GLY A 58 -5.44 17.25 6.49
C GLY A 58 -5.54 16.53 5.14
N LYS A 59 -4.63 15.60 4.85
CA LYS A 59 -4.63 14.80 3.63
C LYS A 59 -5.39 13.53 3.93
N ALA A 60 -6.53 13.35 3.26
CA ALA A 60 -7.36 12.16 3.38
C ALA A 60 -6.49 10.89 3.20
N PRO A 61 -6.68 9.86 4.04
CA PRO A 61 -5.86 8.67 4.01
C PRO A 61 -6.05 7.97 2.66
N ILE A 62 -4.98 7.87 1.88
CA ILE A 62 -4.91 6.90 0.78
C ILE A 62 -4.79 5.52 1.43
N SER A 63 -5.94 4.95 1.75
CA SER A 63 -6.10 3.56 2.17
C SER A 63 -5.58 2.64 1.07
N ASN A 64 -4.29 2.32 1.08
CA ASN A 64 -3.76 1.16 0.38
C ASN A 64 -4.18 -0.08 1.17
N THR A 65 -5.46 -0.43 1.11
CA THR A 65 -5.93 -1.77 1.45
C THR A 65 -5.77 -2.64 0.20
N PRO A 66 -4.93 -3.70 0.22
CA PRO A 66 -4.94 -4.69 -0.85
C PRO A 66 -6.32 -5.35 -0.83
N GLY A 67 -7.05 -5.22 -1.93
CA GLY A 67 -8.44 -5.63 -2.06
C GLY A 67 -8.67 -7.07 -1.60
N LYS A 68 -9.48 -7.24 -0.56
CA LYS A 68 -10.24 -8.47 -0.36
C LYS A 68 -11.50 -8.35 -1.21
N ASN A 69 -11.43 -8.83 -2.44
CA ASN A 69 -12.61 -9.07 -3.27
C ASN A 69 -13.66 -9.83 -2.44
N PRO A 70 -14.86 -9.28 -2.20
CA PRO A 70 -15.97 -10.09 -1.76
C PRO A 70 -16.33 -11.00 -2.92
N LYS A 71 -16.23 -12.31 -2.68
CA LYS A 71 -16.65 -13.36 -3.61
C LYS A 71 -18.17 -13.21 -3.80
N LEU A 72 -18.57 -12.48 -4.84
CA LEU A 72 -19.94 -12.46 -5.33
C LEU A 72 -20.24 -13.81 -5.99
N SER A 73 -21.07 -14.63 -5.37
CA SER A 73 -21.85 -15.70 -6.02
C SER A 73 -22.92 -16.22 -5.05
N PRO A 74 -24.12 -16.64 -5.50
CA PRO A 74 -24.72 -16.46 -6.83
C PRO A 74 -26.16 -15.92 -6.80
N SER A 75 -26.57 -15.34 -7.95
CA SER A 75 -27.96 -15.10 -8.32
C SER A 75 -28.71 -16.39 -8.64
N SER A 76 -30.05 -16.25 -8.63
CA SER A 76 -31.05 -17.01 -9.39
C SER A 76 -31.55 -18.29 -8.72
N ALA A 77 -32.81 -18.70 -8.87
CA ALA A 77 -34.07 -18.14 -9.32
C ALA A 77 -35.10 -19.25 -9.07
N VAL A 78 -36.35 -18.88 -8.78
CA VAL A 78 -37.59 -19.57 -9.16
C VAL A 78 -37.55 -21.10 -9.33
N GLY A 79 -38.31 -21.83 -8.52
CA GLY A 79 -38.74 -23.18 -8.88
C GLY A 79 -39.38 -23.99 -7.76
N THR A 80 -40.71 -23.96 -7.72
CA THR A 80 -41.65 -25.07 -7.45
C THR A 80 -41.33 -26.10 -6.35
N THR A 81 -42.30 -26.24 -5.44
CA THR A 81 -42.72 -27.47 -4.73
C THR A 81 -42.60 -28.74 -5.62
N PRO A 82 -42.24 -29.91 -5.05
CA PRO A 82 -43.22 -30.67 -4.26
C PRO A 82 -42.68 -31.41 -3.00
N SER A 83 -43.62 -31.67 -2.09
CA SER A 83 -43.62 -32.73 -1.07
C SER A 83 -43.08 -34.08 -1.60
N PRO A 84 -42.47 -34.93 -0.74
CA PRO A 84 -43.29 -35.84 0.06
C PRO A 84 -42.84 -36.05 1.52
N GLU A 85 -43.87 -36.21 2.33
CA GLU A 85 -43.99 -36.88 3.63
C GLU A 85 -43.11 -38.14 3.77
N VAL A 86 -42.26 -38.18 4.82
CA VAL A 86 -41.71 -39.42 5.40
C VAL A 86 -41.66 -39.28 6.93
N LYS A 87 -42.71 -39.83 7.54
CA LYS A 87 -42.79 -40.67 8.74
C LYS A 87 -41.68 -40.52 9.81
N GLN A 88 -42.08 -39.97 10.95
CA GLN A 88 -41.43 -40.12 12.25
C GLN A 88 -41.54 -41.58 12.71
N ASP A 89 -40.42 -42.18 13.11
CA ASP A 89 -40.39 -43.40 13.93
C ASP A 89 -39.59 -43.07 15.18
N GLU A 90 -40.33 -42.84 16.26
CA GLU A 90 -39.84 -42.57 17.60
C GLU A 90 -39.62 -43.93 18.27
N GLY A 91 -38.39 -44.21 18.69
CA GLY A 91 -38.05 -45.47 19.32
C GLY A 91 -38.67 -45.60 20.71
N ARG A 92 -39.43 -46.69 20.92
CA ARG A 92 -39.42 -47.48 22.16
C ARG A 92 -40.05 -48.86 21.98
#